data_AF-A0A699QV56-F1
#
_entry.id   AF-A0A699QV56-F1
#
_cell.length_a   1.000
_cell.length_b   1.000
_cell.length_c   1.000
_cell.angle_alpha   90.00
_cell.angle_beta   90.00
_cell.angle_gamma   90.00
#
_symmetry.space_group_name_H-M   'P 1'
#
loop_
_entity.id
_entity.type
_entity.pdbx_description
1 polymer ?
#
loop_
_entity_poly.entity_id
_entity_poly.type
_entity_poly.pdbx_seq_one_letter_code
_entity_poly.pdbx_strand_id
1 'polypeptide(L)'
;KRGKLNPRYVGSFKVLERVRDVAYKLDLPEELSRVHNTVHVSNLKKCHADEPLAVPLDGLHFDDKVHFMEKPVEIMDREVKRLKRSRIPLVKVRWNSKRGPEFTWEREDQFQKKYLHLFARTASTPSVTS
;
A
#
# COMPACT_ATOMS: atom_id res chain seq x y z
N LYS A 1 5.94 -16.50 -4.16
CA LYS A 1 6.69 -15.80 -3.09
C LYS A 1 7.05 -14.40 -3.59
N ARG A 2 6.31 -13.33 -3.22
CA ARG A 2 6.65 -11.94 -3.57
C ARG A 2 7.24 -11.28 -2.32
N GLY A 3 8.53 -10.93 -2.38
CA GLY A 3 9.32 -10.45 -1.25
C GLY A 3 9.46 -8.93 -1.22
N LYS A 4 10.06 -8.45 -0.13
CA LYS A 4 10.42 -7.09 0.31
C LYS A 4 11.09 -6.14 -0.72
N LEU A 5 11.29 -6.57 -1.97
CA LEU A 5 12.06 -5.89 -3.02
C LEU A 5 11.23 -5.52 -4.28
N ASN A 6 9.90 -5.54 -4.23
CA ASN A 6 9.09 -5.13 -5.38
C ASN A 6 9.27 -3.63 -5.71
N PRO A 7 9.44 -3.25 -7.00
CA PRO A 7 9.51 -1.85 -7.40
C PRO A 7 8.19 -1.12 -7.10
N ARG A 8 8.24 -0.04 -6.31
CA ARG A 8 7.08 0.80 -5.93
C ARG A 8 6.82 1.94 -6.92
N TYR A 9 7.00 1.70 -8.21
CA TYR A 9 6.76 2.72 -9.23
C TYR A 9 5.30 2.63 -9.72
N VAL A 10 4.72 3.79 -9.97
CA VAL A 10 3.33 3.96 -10.38
C VAL A 10 3.34 4.59 -11.76
N GLY A 11 2.67 3.98 -12.73
CA GLY A 11 2.51 4.57 -14.06
C GLY A 11 3.80 4.75 -14.86
N SER A 12 3.66 4.83 -16.18
CA SER A 12 4.48 5.77 -16.95
C SER A 12 3.67 7.06 -17.08
N PHE A 13 4.34 8.20 -16.99
CA PHE A 13 3.71 9.50 -17.19
C PHE A 13 4.44 10.25 -18.30
N LYS A 14 3.69 11.01 -19.08
CA LYS A 14 4.27 11.86 -20.13
C LYS A 14 4.98 13.04 -19.47
N VAL A 15 6.18 13.37 -19.95
CA VAL A 15 6.86 14.59 -19.54
C VAL A 15 6.29 15.76 -20.35
N LEU A 16 5.75 16.76 -19.66
CA LEU A 16 5.27 18.00 -20.26
C LEU A 16 6.40 18.99 -20.45
N GLU A 17 7.26 19.13 -19.45
CA GLU A 17 8.33 20.12 -19.43
C GLU A 17 9.50 19.64 -18.57
N ARG A 18 10.72 20.04 -18.92
CA ARG A 18 11.90 19.91 -18.06
C ARG A 18 12.09 21.19 -17.25
N VAL A 19 11.96 21.09 -15.92
CA VAL A 19 12.14 22.22 -15.01
C VAL A 19 13.57 22.18 -14.48
N ARG A 20 14.44 22.99 -15.10
CA ARG A 20 15.90 23.00 -14.84
C ARG A 20 16.52 21.60 -15.02
N ASP A 21 17.66 21.35 -14.39
CA ASP A 21 18.36 20.06 -14.49
C ASP A 21 17.89 19.03 -13.46
N VAL A 22 17.02 19.43 -12.53
CA VAL A 22 16.71 18.65 -11.32
C VAL A 22 15.27 18.14 -11.27
N ALA A 23 14.37 18.60 -12.14
CA ALA A 23 12.98 18.20 -12.09
C ALA A 23 12.31 18.13 -13.46
N TYR A 24 11.23 17.36 -13.53
CA TYR A 24 10.34 17.30 -14.68
C TYR A 24 8.92 17.58 -14.24
N LYS A 25 8.18 18.29 -15.09
CA LYS A 25 6.74 18.44 -14.99
C LYS A 25 6.09 17.29 -15.76
N LEU A 26 5.25 16.52 -15.09
CA LEU A 26 4.59 15.35 -15.62
C LEU A 26 3.12 15.64 -15.90
N ASP A 27 2.58 14.97 -16.92
CA ASP A 27 1.16 14.88 -17.18
C ASP A 27 0.57 13.84 -16.22
N LEU A 28 0.18 14.31 -15.03
CA LEU A 28 -0.42 13.47 -14.01
C LEU A 28 -1.94 13.44 -14.23
N PRO A 29 -2.57 12.25 -14.21
CA PRO A 29 -4.00 12.15 -14.35
C PRO A 29 -4.71 12.59 -13.06
N GLU A 30 -6.01 12.81 -13.13
CA GLU A 30 -6.80 13.45 -12.07
C GLU A 30 -6.77 12.70 -10.73
N GLU A 31 -6.56 11.38 -10.76
CA GLU A 31 -6.37 10.54 -9.57
C GLU A 31 -5.13 10.94 -8.75
N LEU A 32 -4.17 11.61 -9.39
CA LEU A 32 -2.95 12.16 -8.79
C LEU A 32 -2.98 13.69 -8.67
N SER A 33 -4.13 14.34 -8.81
CA SER A 33 -4.28 15.80 -8.70
C SER A 33 -3.72 16.41 -7.40
N ARG A 34 -3.68 15.63 -6.32
CA ARG A 34 -3.09 16.02 -5.03
C ARG A 34 -1.55 16.00 -5.02
N VAL A 35 -0.93 15.33 -5.98
CA VAL A 35 0.52 15.25 -6.14
C VAL A 35 0.98 16.41 -6.99
N HIS A 36 2.02 17.11 -6.56
CA HIS A 36 2.64 18.12 -7.41
C HIS A 36 3.14 17.48 -8.70
N ASN A 37 2.69 18.04 -9.82
CA ASN A 37 3.10 17.58 -11.15
C ASN A 37 4.59 17.81 -11.45
N THR A 38 5.30 18.59 -10.63
CA THR A 38 6.74 18.77 -10.71
C THR A 38 7.45 17.78 -9.79
N VAL A 39 8.14 16.81 -10.39
CA VAL A 39 8.80 15.71 -9.68
C VAL A 39 10.30 15.78 -9.89
N HIS A 40 11.08 15.66 -8.80
CA HIS A 40 12.53 15.64 -8.85
C HIS A 40 13.06 14.38 -9.54
N VAL A 41 14.16 14.50 -10.29
CA VAL A 41 14.74 13.40 -11.09
C VAL A 41 15.08 12.14 -10.29
N SER A 42 15.37 12.27 -8.99
CA SER A 42 15.64 11.13 -8.10
C SER A 42 14.42 10.22 -7.86
N ASN A 43 13.22 10.78 -8.01
CA ASN A 43 11.96 10.05 -7.81
C ASN A 43 11.44 9.46 -9.12
N LEU A 44 12.15 9.69 -10.23
CA LEU A 44 11.80 9.20 -11.55
C LEU A 44 12.76 8.07 -11.94
N LYS A 45 12.21 7.07 -12.61
CA LYS A 45 13.00 6.01 -13.24
C LYS A 45 12.67 6.00 -14.72
N LYS A 46 13.70 6.00 -15.57
CA LYS A 46 13.50 5.84 -17.02
C LYS A 46 12.78 4.51 -17.25
N CYS A 47 11.59 4.59 -17.84
CA CYS A 47 10.85 3.41 -18.25
C CYS A 47 11.46 2.91 -19.56
N HIS A 48 12.04 1.71 -19.55
CA HIS A 48 12.63 1.06 -20.73
C HIS A 48 11.73 -0.06 -21.28
N ALA A 49 10.48 -0.16 -20.80
CA ALA A 49 9.58 -1.25 -21.12
C ALA A 49 8.52 -0.81 -22.14
N ASP A 50 8.29 -1.67 -23.14
CA ASP A 50 7.12 -1.65 -24.03
C ASP A 50 5.85 -2.21 -23.34
N GLU A 51 5.93 -2.59 -22.05
CA GLU A 51 4.86 -3.26 -21.31
C GLU A 51 4.64 -2.61 -19.92
N PRO A 52 3.39 -2.35 -19.49
CA PRO A 52 3.13 -1.56 -18.30
C PRO A 52 3.27 -2.39 -17.02
N LEU A 53 4.49 -2.44 -16.48
CA LEU A 53 4.73 -2.85 -15.07
C LEU A 53 4.12 -1.85 -14.04
N ALA A 54 3.48 -0.80 -14.53
CA ALA A 54 2.78 0.22 -13.78
C ALA A 54 1.60 -0.37 -12.99
N VAL A 55 1.42 0.05 -11.73
CA VAL A 55 0.13 -0.18 -11.03
C VAL A 55 -0.91 0.59 -11.84
N PRO A 56 -2.07 0.00 -12.20
CA PRO A 56 -3.21 0.78 -12.64
C PRO A 56 -3.59 1.79 -11.57
N LEU A 57 -3.85 3.05 -11.96
CA LEU A 57 -4.08 4.17 -11.04
C LEU A 57 -5.45 4.12 -10.36
N ASP A 58 -6.41 3.43 -10.95
CA ASP A 58 -7.84 3.40 -10.62
C ASP A 58 -8.19 2.84 -9.21
N GLY A 59 -7.99 3.62 -8.14
CA GLY A 59 -8.07 3.20 -6.72
C GLY A 59 -6.79 3.36 -5.86
N LEU A 60 -5.83 4.16 -6.30
CA LEU A 60 -4.64 4.53 -5.52
C LEU A 60 -5.01 5.72 -4.60
N HIS A 61 -5.30 5.47 -3.32
CA HIS A 61 -5.56 6.56 -2.38
C HIS A 61 -4.24 7.13 -1.84
N PHE A 62 -4.05 8.44 -2.00
CA PHE A 62 -2.94 9.19 -1.40
C PHE A 62 -3.46 10.04 -0.24
N ASP A 63 -2.78 9.94 0.90
CA ASP A 63 -2.96 10.88 2.01
C ASP A 63 -2.38 12.27 1.64
N ASP A 64 -2.67 13.31 2.42
CA ASP A 64 -2.21 14.71 2.20
C ASP A 64 -0.68 14.84 2.17
N LYS A 65 0.03 13.78 2.59
CA LYS A 65 1.49 13.64 2.53
C LYS A 65 1.99 12.77 1.36
N VAL A 66 1.14 12.47 0.36
CA VAL A 66 1.47 11.69 -0.86
C VAL A 66 1.96 10.26 -0.58
N HIS A 67 1.58 9.68 0.57
CA HIS A 67 1.87 8.27 0.84
C HIS A 67 0.81 7.39 0.19
N PHE A 68 1.25 6.36 -0.53
CA PHE A 68 0.36 5.33 -1.06
C PHE A 68 -0.29 4.57 0.11
N MET A 69 -1.60 4.73 0.28
CA MET A 69 -2.33 4.12 1.38
C MET A 69 -3.10 2.88 0.90
N GLU A 70 -2.43 1.73 0.90
CA GLU A 70 -3.13 0.45 0.76
C GLU A 70 -4.04 0.26 1.97
N LYS A 71 -5.34 0.02 1.73
CA LYS A 71 -6.32 -0.21 2.80
C LYS A 71 -6.25 -1.68 3.25
N PRO A 72 -6.15 -1.96 4.55
CA PRO A 72 -6.23 -3.34 5.04
C PRO A 72 -7.65 -3.87 4.88
N VAL A 73 -7.78 -5.10 4.37
CA VAL A 73 -9.07 -5.75 4.10
C VAL A 73 -9.51 -6.55 5.31
N GLU A 74 -8.64 -7.44 5.76
CA GLU A 74 -8.96 -8.42 6.79
C GLU A 74 -7.70 -8.92 7.48
N ILE A 75 -7.87 -9.38 8.72
CA ILE A 75 -6.87 -10.14 9.45
C ILE A 75 -7.07 -11.61 9.09
N MET A 76 -6.11 -12.18 8.37
CA MET A 76 -6.17 -13.57 7.91
C MET A 76 -5.72 -14.57 8.98
N ASP A 77 -4.79 -14.16 9.84
CA ASP A 77 -4.15 -15.07 10.80
C ASP A 77 -3.55 -14.29 11.97
N ARG A 78 -3.26 -14.98 13.08
CA ARG A 78 -2.60 -14.43 14.26
C ARG A 78 -1.53 -15.38 14.75
N GLU A 79 -0.34 -14.85 15.01
CA GLU A 79 0.79 -15.63 15.52
C GLU A 79 1.46 -14.88 16.67
N VAL A 80 1.95 -15.61 17.68
CA VAL A 80 2.73 -15.01 18.76
C VAL A 80 4.19 -15.39 18.61
N LYS A 81 5.03 -14.43 18.22
CA LYS A 81 6.47 -14.63 18.14
C LYS A 81 7.09 -14.60 19.53
N ARG A 82 7.62 -15.74 19.97
CA ARG A 82 8.37 -15.87 21.23
C ARG A 82 9.83 -15.46 21.04
N LEU A 83 10.28 -14.50 21.83
CA LEU A 83 11.69 -14.12 22.00
C LEU A 83 12.16 -14.55 23.39
N LYS A 84 13.46 -14.45 23.66
CA LYS A 84 14.08 -14.87 24.93
C LYS A 84 13.41 -14.27 26.19
N ARG A 85 12.86 -13.06 26.10
CA ARG A 85 12.25 -12.33 27.23
C ARG A 85 10.86 -11.77 26.95
N SER A 86 10.29 -12.01 25.76
CA SER A 86 9.03 -11.39 25.38
C SER A 86 8.22 -12.25 24.42
N ARG A 87 6.92 -11.94 24.36
CA ARG A 87 5.98 -12.51 23.39
C ARG A 87 5.39 -11.35 22.61
N ILE A 88 5.50 -11.41 21.29
CA ILE A 88 5.02 -10.35 20.40
C ILE A 88 3.86 -10.92 19.58
N PRO A 89 2.61 -10.54 19.88
CA PRO A 89 1.48 -10.88 19.04
C PRO A 89 1.58 -10.15 17.70
N LEU A 90 1.46 -10.91 16.62
CA LEU A 90 1.48 -10.45 15.24
C LEU A 90 0.18 -10.87 14.56
N VAL A 91 -0.33 -10.02 13.70
CA VAL A 91 -1.49 -10.28 12.84
C VAL A 91 -1.05 -10.31 11.40
N LYS A 92 -1.51 -11.31 10.65
CA LYS A 92 -1.33 -11.39 9.20
C LYS A 92 -2.43 -10.57 8.55
N VAL A 93 -2.04 -9.46 7.95
CA VAL A 93 -2.97 -8.52 7.33
C VAL A 93 -2.98 -8.76 5.83
N ARG A 94 -4.18 -8.90 5.27
CA ARG A 94 -4.39 -8.84 3.82
C ARG A 94 -4.66 -7.40 3.41
N TRP A 95 -3.91 -6.92 2.43
CA TRP A 95 -4.06 -5.57 1.88
C TRP A 95 -4.85 -5.59 0.58
N ASN A 96 -5.68 -4.56 0.36
CA ASN A 96 -6.42 -4.38 -0.89
C ASN A 96 -5.50 -3.75 -1.94
N SER A 97 -4.54 -4.53 -2.45
CA SER A 97 -3.69 -4.09 -3.55
C SER A 97 -4.28 -4.53 -4.87
N LYS A 98 -4.34 -3.61 -5.84
CA LYS A 98 -4.75 -3.93 -7.22
C LYS A 98 -3.80 -4.88 -7.94
N ARG A 99 -2.60 -5.12 -7.38
CA ARG A 99 -1.61 -6.07 -7.90
C ARG A 99 -1.81 -7.51 -7.37
N GLY A 100 -2.90 -7.76 -6.65
CA GLY A 100 -3.22 -9.03 -5.98
C GLY A 100 -3.11 -8.92 -4.45
N PRO A 101 -3.57 -9.93 -3.70
CA PRO A 101 -3.52 -9.90 -2.25
C PRO A 101 -2.07 -9.87 -1.75
N GLU A 102 -1.69 -8.74 -1.13
CA GLU A 102 -0.44 -8.63 -0.39
C GLU A 102 -0.67 -9.01 1.07
N PHE A 103 0.32 -9.67 1.67
CA PHE A 103 0.27 -10.13 3.05
C PHE A 103 1.48 -9.62 3.82
N THR A 104 1.22 -8.91 4.91
CA THR A 104 2.28 -8.51 5.85
C THR A 104 1.94 -8.98 7.26
N TRP A 105 2.97 -9.17 8.08
CA TRP A 105 2.84 -9.43 9.50
C TRP A 105 3.06 -8.13 10.25
N GLU A 106 2.00 -7.63 10.88
CA GLU A 106 2.03 -6.39 11.67
C GLU A 106 1.90 -6.71 13.15
N ARG A 107 2.45 -5.85 14.01
CA ARG A 107 2.24 -5.97 15.45
C ARG A 107 0.80 -5.67 15.82
N GLU A 108 0.15 -6.59 16.55
CA GLU A 108 -1.27 -6.51 16.87
C GLU A 108 -1.62 -5.22 17.63
N ASP A 109 -0.81 -4.83 18.62
CA ASP A 109 -1.05 -3.66 19.46
C ASP A 109 -1.02 -2.34 18.70
N GLN A 110 -0.10 -2.21 17.74
CA GLN A 110 0.00 -1.04 16.86
C GLN A 110 -1.11 -1.04 15.82
N PHE A 111 -1.39 -2.20 15.24
CA PHE A 111 -2.36 -2.35 14.18
C PHE A 111 -3.79 -2.12 14.68
N GLN A 112 -4.11 -2.61 15.88
CA GLN A 112 -5.41 -2.41 16.52
C GLN A 112 -5.71 -0.94 16.78
N LYS A 113 -4.72 -0.14 17.19
CA LYS A 113 -4.91 1.32 17.40
C LYS A 113 -5.31 2.05 16.12
N LYS A 114 -4.75 1.64 14.97
CA LYS A 114 -5.00 2.29 13.69
C LYS A 114 -6.26 1.77 12.99
N TYR A 115 -6.59 0.50 13.18
CA TYR A 115 -7.68 -0.19 12.47
C TYR A 115 -8.56 -1.02 13.41
N LEU A 116 -9.10 -0.39 14.46
CA LEU A 116 -9.98 -1.05 15.44
C LEU A 116 -11.14 -1.83 14.79
N HIS A 117 -11.71 -1.31 13.69
CA HIS A 117 -12.84 -1.92 13.01
C HIS A 117 -12.55 -3.34 12.47
N LEU A 118 -11.30 -3.68 12.18
CA LEU A 118 -10.91 -5.02 11.73
C LEU A 118 -10.87 -6.05 12.86
N PHE A 119 -10.85 -5.60 14.12
CA PHE A 119 -10.87 -6.45 15.30
C PHE A 119 -12.26 -6.58 15.93
N ALA A 120 -13.22 -5.73 15.53
CA ALA A 120 -14.54 -5.66 16.15
C ALA A 120 -15.50 -6.81 15.75
N ARG A 121 -15.11 -7.70 14.83
CA ARG A 121 -15.99 -8.77 14.32
C ARG A 121 -15.55 -10.16 14.77
N THR A 122 -15.78 -10.46 16.04
CA THR A 122 -16.03 -11.82 16.54
C THR A 122 -17.00 -11.78 17.73
N ALA A 123 -18.21 -11.24 17.51
CA ALA A 123 -19.37 -11.76 18.22
C ALA A 123 -19.95 -12.83 17.30
N SER A 124 -19.64 -14.10 17.59
CA SER A 124 -20.32 -15.23 16.97
C SER A 124 -21.81 -15.08 17.27
N THR A 125 -22.62 -14.84 16.24
CA THR A 125 -24.05 -15.08 16.33
C THR A 125 -24.20 -16.59 16.53
N PRO A 126 -24.74 -17.08 17.66
CA PRO A 126 -25.00 -18.50 17.80
C PRO A 126 -26.09 -18.87 16.79
N SER A 127 -25.75 -19.71 15.82
CA SER A 127 -26.75 -20.37 14.99
C SER A 127 -27.58 -21.27 15.89
N VAL A 128 -28.78 -20.82 16.23
CA VAL A 128 -29.81 -21.62 16.89
C VAL A 128 -30.28 -22.67 15.87
N THR A 129 -30.06 -23.94 16.21
CA THR A 129 -30.62 -25.10 15.51
C THR A 129 -32.14 -25.14 15.69
N SER A 130 -32.88 -25.41 14.62
CA SER A 130 -34.23 -26.00 14.67
C SER A 130 -34.29 -27.16 13.69
#